data_AF-A0A2H5VIQ7-F1
#
_entry.id   AF-A0A2H5VIQ7-F1
#
_cell.length_a   1.000
_cell.length_b   1.000
_cell.length_c   1.000
_cell.angle_alpha   90.00
_cell.angle_beta   90.00
_cell.angle_gamma   90.00
#
_symmetry.space_group_name_H-M   'P 1'
#
loop_
_entity.id
_entity.type
_entity.pdbx_description
1 polymer ?
#
loop_
_entity_poly.entity_id
_entity_poly.type
_entity_poly.pdbx_seq_one_letter_code
_entity_poly.pdbx_strand_id
1 'polypeptide(L)'
;MLVVGMQQEGPRKVALGLCGGGSRGAVEVGLYRALLELGVPIDEIVGVSIGAVNGAVMAAGMPVHQLVELWQTVTFADLFAFNRKSFQNDTFLRYWN
;
A
#
# COMPACT_ATOMS: atom_id res chain seq x y z
N MET A 1 7.34 43.90 -8.04
CA MET A 1 6.57 42.64 -8.03
C MET A 1 7.19 41.77 -6.95
N LEU A 2 6.50 41.62 -5.81
CA LEU A 2 6.97 40.81 -4.68
C LEU A 2 6.23 39.46 -4.74
N VAL A 3 6.98 38.38 -4.91
CA VAL A 3 6.46 37.01 -4.73
C VAL A 3 6.65 36.67 -3.26
N VAL A 4 5.56 36.71 -2.49
CA VAL A 4 5.55 36.20 -1.11
C VAL A 4 5.43 34.69 -1.21
N GLY A 5 6.50 33.96 -0.86
CA GLY A 5 6.47 32.51 -0.75
C GLY A 5 5.56 32.11 0.40
N MET A 6 4.53 31.30 0.13
CA MET A 6 3.69 30.73 1.18
C MET A 6 4.55 29.75 1.99
N GLN A 7 4.97 30.14 3.19
CA GLN A 7 5.51 29.20 4.16
C GLN A 7 4.36 28.30 4.61
N GLN A 8 4.51 26.99 4.43
CA GLN A 8 3.57 26.00 4.95
C GLN A 8 3.69 26.02 6.48
N GLU A 9 2.71 26.62 7.17
CA GLU A 9 2.62 26.61 8.63
C GLU A 9 1.95 25.31 9.09
N GLY A 10 2.74 24.42 9.70
CA GLY A 10 2.28 23.16 10.28
C GLY A 10 3.42 22.18 10.55
N PRO A 11 3.24 21.17 11.41
CA PRO A 11 4.24 20.12 11.59
C PRO A 11 4.49 19.41 10.25
N ARG A 12 5.76 19.08 9.98
CA ARG A 12 6.13 18.33 8.77
C ARG A 12 5.53 16.93 8.85
N LYS A 13 4.60 16.64 7.95
CA LYS A 13 4.04 15.31 7.76
C LYS A 13 4.91 14.47 6.83
N VAL A 14 4.99 13.18 7.07
CA VAL A 14 5.65 12.19 6.22
C VAL A 14 4.61 11.25 5.63
N ALA A 15 4.53 11.22 4.30
CA ALA A 15 3.70 10.27 3.57
C ALA A 15 4.56 9.14 2.98
N LEU A 16 4.15 7.89 3.19
CA LEU A 16 4.75 6.71 2.58
C LEU A 16 3.97 6.36 1.30
N GLY A 17 4.63 6.51 0.14
CA GLY A 17 4.11 6.08 -1.16
C GLY A 17 4.52 4.64 -1.48
N LEU A 18 3.54 3.78 -1.73
CA LEU A 18 3.70 2.38 -2.10
C LEU A 18 3.26 2.15 -3.55
N CYS A 19 4.09 1.45 -4.30
CA CYS A 19 3.93 1.26 -5.73
C CYS A 19 3.20 -0.06 -6.05
N GLY A 20 2.82 -0.21 -7.32
CA GLY A 20 2.42 -1.51 -7.85
C GLY A 20 3.62 -2.41 -8.12
N GLY A 21 3.39 -3.67 -8.48
CA GLY A 21 4.48 -4.59 -8.83
C GLY A 21 4.26 -6.06 -8.47
N GLY A 22 3.04 -6.43 -8.04
CA GLY A 22 2.71 -7.82 -7.70
C GLY A 22 3.57 -8.35 -6.56
N SER A 23 4.28 -9.46 -6.78
CA SER A 23 5.12 -10.10 -5.76
C SER A 23 6.25 -9.22 -5.21
N ARG A 24 6.64 -8.15 -5.93
CA ARG A 24 7.63 -7.17 -5.44
C ARG A 24 7.15 -6.35 -4.24
N GLY A 25 5.86 -6.43 -3.87
CA GLY A 25 5.33 -5.84 -2.65
C GLY A 25 6.03 -6.32 -1.37
N ALA A 26 6.70 -7.48 -1.38
CA ALA A 26 7.56 -7.92 -0.27
C ALA A 26 8.70 -6.92 0.05
N VAL A 27 9.24 -6.23 -0.97
CA VAL A 27 10.30 -5.23 -0.79
C VAL A 27 9.76 -4.01 -0.03
N GLU A 28 8.52 -3.61 -0.30
CA GLU A 28 7.86 -2.50 0.38
C GLU A 28 7.68 -2.78 1.88
N VAL A 29 7.42 -4.03 2.25
CA VAL A 29 7.33 -4.47 3.65
C VAL A 29 8.69 -4.43 4.33
N GLY A 30 9.76 -4.82 3.64
CA GLY A 30 11.13 -4.67 4.13
C GLY A 30 11.50 -3.21 4.38
N LEU A 31 11.14 -2.31 3.45
CA LEU A 31 11.30 -0.87 3.61
C LEU A 31 10.52 -0.36 4.83
N TYR A 32 9.24 -0.72 4.95
CA TYR A 32 8.40 -0.30 6.07
C TYR A 32 8.99 -0.74 7.42
N ARG A 33 9.49 -1.98 7.52
CA ARG A 33 10.18 -2.46 8.71
C ARG A 33 11.39 -1.59 9.07
N ALA A 34 12.25 -1.29 8.10
CA ALA A 34 13.42 -0.45 8.33
C ALA A 34 13.04 0.97 8.78
N LEU A 35 11.99 1.54 8.21
CA LEU A 35 11.50 2.87 8.62
C LEU A 35 11.00 2.89 10.07
N LEU A 36 10.29 1.84 10.49
CA LEU A 36 9.84 1.68 11.88
C LEU A 36 11.03 1.51 12.84
N GLU A 37 12.02 0.69 12.49
CA GLU A 37 13.24 0.46 13.29
C GLU A 37 14.05 1.76 13.46
N LEU A 38 14.04 2.64 12.44
CA LEU A 38 14.67 3.95 12.47
C LEU A 38 13.84 5.03 13.17
N GLY A 39 12.61 4.73 13.61
CA GLY A 39 11.72 5.68 14.26
C GLY A 39 11.20 6.79 13.34
N VAL A 40 11.08 6.53 12.03
CA VAL A 40 10.51 7.48 11.08
C VAL A 40 9.00 7.59 11.32
N PRO A 41 8.46 8.78 11.66
CA PRO A 41 7.03 8.95 11.94
C PRO A 41 6.25 9.01 10.62
N ILE A 42 5.54 7.95 10.26
CA ILE A 42 4.72 7.89 9.05
C ILE A 42 3.30 8.33 9.39
N ASP A 43 2.86 9.46 8.85
CA ASP A 43 1.55 10.05 9.12
C ASP A 43 0.48 9.55 8.14
N GLU A 44 0.89 9.31 6.89
CA GLU A 44 -0.02 8.97 5.79
C GLU A 44 0.58 7.86 4.92
N ILE A 45 -0.27 6.96 4.42
CA ILE A 45 0.14 5.89 3.50
C ILE A 45 -0.73 5.96 2.26
N VAL A 46 -0.10 5.99 1.09
CA VAL A 46 -0.78 5.99 -0.21
C VAL A 46 -0.23 4.83 -1.02
N GLY A 47 -1.11 4.01 -1.60
CA GLY A 47 -0.69 2.80 -2.32
C GLY A 47 -1.50 2.53 -3.57
N VAL A 48 -0.89 1.85 -4.55
CA VAL A 48 -1.56 1.37 -5.77
C VAL A 48 -1.37 -0.14 -5.96
N SER A 49 -2.43 -0.84 -6.38
CA SER A 49 -2.42 -2.30 -6.58
C SER A 49 -1.92 -3.03 -5.32
N ILE A 50 -0.83 -3.80 -5.39
CA ILE A 50 -0.28 -4.48 -4.22
C ILE A 50 0.17 -3.50 -3.11
N GLY A 51 0.67 -2.33 -3.49
CA GLY A 51 1.01 -1.27 -2.54
C GLY A 51 -0.23 -0.74 -1.81
N ALA A 52 -1.41 -0.78 -2.42
CA ALA A 52 -2.67 -0.42 -1.75
C ALA A 52 -3.05 -1.47 -0.69
N VAL A 53 -2.87 -2.76 -1.00
CA VAL A 53 -3.11 -3.86 -0.05
C VAL A 53 -2.14 -3.76 1.13
N ASN A 54 -0.84 -3.64 0.85
CA ASN A 54 0.19 -3.42 1.86
C ASN A 54 -0.14 -2.20 2.73
N GLY A 55 -0.44 -1.07 2.09
CA GLY A 55 -0.74 0.18 2.77
C GLY A 55 -1.97 0.09 3.66
N ALA A 56 -3.02 -0.59 3.23
CA ALA A 56 -4.21 -0.83 4.05
C ALA A 56 -3.89 -1.65 5.31
N VAL A 57 -3.08 -2.70 5.18
CA VAL A 57 -2.68 -3.55 6.31
C VAL A 57 -1.78 -2.80 7.28
N MET A 58 -0.82 -2.02 6.76
CA MET A 58 0.05 -1.16 7.57
C MET A 58 -0.76 -0.10 8.33
N ALA A 59 -1.69 0.57 7.64
CA ALA A 59 -2.56 1.59 8.24
C ALA A 59 -3.55 1.01 9.27
N ALA A 60 -3.95 -0.25 9.10
CA ALA A 60 -4.76 -0.98 10.08
C ALA A 60 -3.98 -1.34 11.36
N GLY A 61 -2.67 -1.06 11.43
CA GLY A 61 -1.84 -1.28 12.60
C GLY A 61 -1.40 -2.74 12.78
N MET A 62 -1.39 -3.55 11.71
CA MET A 62 -0.83 -4.89 11.79
C MET A 62 0.65 -4.82 12.19
N PRO A 63 1.09 -5.60 13.20
CA PRO A 63 2.50 -5.65 13.56
C PRO A 63 3.36 -6.06 12.36
N VAL A 64 4.45 -5.33 12.11
CA VAL A 64 5.27 -5.52 10.90
C VAL A 64 5.83 -6.94 10.75
N HIS A 65 6.10 -7.64 11.86
CA HIS A 65 6.55 -9.05 11.81
C HIS A 65 5.49 -9.99 11.21
N GLN A 66 4.21 -9.78 11.50
CA GLN A 66 3.12 -10.57 10.92
C GLN A 66 2.96 -10.29 9.43
N LEU A 67 3.15 -9.04 9.02
CA LEU A 67 3.14 -8.68 7.60
C LEU A 67 4.33 -9.31 6.85
N VAL A 68 5.51 -9.41 7.47
CA VAL A 68 6.65 -10.14 6.92
C VAL A 68 6.33 -11.63 6.77
N GLU A 69 5.78 -12.27 7.79
CA GLU A 69 5.37 -13.68 7.75
C GLU A 69 4.32 -13.95 6.66
N LEU A 70 3.32 -13.06 6.54
CA LEU A 70 2.32 -13.13 5.48
C LEU A 70 2.99 -13.13 4.09
N TRP A 71 3.95 -12.23 3.87
CA TRP A 71 4.67 -12.15 2.60
C TRP A 71 5.57 -13.35 2.30
N GLN A 72 6.01 -14.10 3.33
CA GLN A 72 6.76 -15.33 3.15
C GLN A 72 5.88 -16.52 2.74
N THR A 73 4.58 -16.45 2.99
CA THR A 73 3.62 -17.54 2.75
C THR A 73 2.69 -17.27 1.56
N VAL A 74 2.47 -16.00 1.21
CA VAL A 74 1.54 -15.60 0.15
C VAL A 74 2.00 -16.08 -1.22
N THR A 75 1.10 -16.67 -1.98
CA THR A 75 1.35 -17.12 -3.35
C THR A 75 0.80 -16.13 -4.37
N PHE A 76 1.26 -16.26 -5.61
CA PHE A 76 0.68 -15.50 -6.72
C PHE A 76 -0.82 -15.80 -6.87
N ALA A 77 -1.27 -17.01 -6.59
CA ALA A 77 -2.70 -17.34 -6.66
C ALA A 77 -3.52 -16.56 -5.62
N ASP A 78 -3.00 -16.36 -4.42
CA ASP A 78 -3.69 -15.62 -3.35
C ASP A 78 -3.89 -14.14 -3.72
N LEU A 79 -2.88 -13.54 -4.35
CA LEU A 79 -2.93 -12.14 -4.81
C LEU A 79 -4.01 -11.91 -5.89
N PHE A 80 -4.22 -12.88 -6.79
CA PHE A 80 -5.22 -12.80 -7.85
C PHE A 80 -6.59 -13.38 -7.44
N ALA A 81 -6.64 -14.25 -6.43
CA ALA A 81 -7.88 -14.77 -5.87
C ALA A 81 -8.71 -13.66 -5.19
N PHE A 82 -8.05 -12.58 -4.73
CA PHE A 82 -8.70 -11.35 -4.26
C PHE A 82 -9.72 -10.79 -5.27
N ASN A 83 -9.58 -11.15 -6.56
CA ASN A 83 -10.41 -10.64 -7.66
C ASN A 83 -11.40 -11.66 -8.26
N ARG A 84 -11.30 -12.97 -7.94
CA ARG A 84 -12.09 -14.00 -8.66
C ARG A 84 -13.59 -13.96 -8.34
N LYS A 85 -13.96 -13.63 -7.10
CA LYS A 85 -15.38 -13.51 -6.71
C LYS A 85 -16.03 -12.21 -7.21
N SER A 86 -15.24 -11.17 -7.50
CA SER A 86 -15.74 -9.89 -8.00
C SER A 86 -15.87 -9.89 -9.54
N PHE A 87 -14.92 -10.50 -10.27
CA PHE A 87 -14.99 -10.59 -11.74
C PHE A 87 -16.07 -11.57 -12.25
N GLN A 88 -16.42 -12.60 -11.48
CA GLN A 88 -17.49 -13.53 -11.89
C GLN A 88 -18.90 -12.93 -11.82
N ASN A 89 -19.07 -11.79 -11.13
CA ASN A 89 -20.35 -11.07 -11.05
C ASN A 89 -20.43 -9.86 -12.00
N ASP A 90 -19.42 -9.64 -12.83
CA ASP A 90 -19.48 -8.58 -13.82
C ASP A 90 -20.40 -8.98 -14.97
N THR A 91 -21.64 -8.49 -14.85
CA THR A 91 -22.68 -8.35 -15.89
C THR A 91 -22.16 -7.61 -17.15
N PHE A 92 -20.90 -7.18 -17.17
CA PHE A 92 -20.19 -6.42 -18.20
C PHE A 92 -20.19 -7.12 -19.58
N LEU A 93 -20.19 -8.46 -19.62
CA LEU A 93 -20.28 -9.22 -20.88
C LEU A 93 -21.72 -9.45 -21.39
N ARG A 94 -22.74 -9.07 -20.60
CA ARG A 94 -24.16 -9.30 -20.94
C ARG A 94 -24.81 -8.11 -21.67
N TYR A 95 -24.17 -6.94 -21.67
CA TYR A 95 -24.66 -5.71 -22.31
C TYR A 95 -23.95 -5.36 -23.64
N TRP A 96 -23.02 -6.20 -24.09
CA TRP A 96 -22.28 -6.01 -25.36
C TRP A 96 -22.56 -7.12 -26.40
N ASN A 97 -23.75 -7.69 -26.35
CA ASN A 97 -24.37 -8.51 -27.42
C ASN A 97 -25.78 -7.98 -27.66
#